data_AF-A0AAU9XD47-F1
#
_entry.id   AF-A0AAU9XD47-F1
#
_cell.length_a   1.000
_cell.length_b   1.000
_cell.length_c   1.000
_cell.angle_alpha   90.00
_cell.angle_beta   90.00
_cell.angle_gamma   90.00
#
_symmetry.space_group_name_H-M   'P 1'
#
loop_
_entity.id
_entity.type
_entity.pdbx_description
1 polymer ?
#
loop_
_entity_poly.entity_id
_entity_poly.type
_entity_poly.pdbx_seq_one_letter_code
_entity_poly.pdbx_strand_id
1 'polypeptide(L)'
;MANLHTLTLNKNNISNLDGFLDKVSKNLPSLKYLSLLSNQACPNELSFSYRDEEDYQRYRYYVLHRLPNLTFLDSRPVKKAEKTEAQRVGAYMKIVAPSLTDLKAQMQESVEISRFTPLPSTTKAPGKHRGTFGRIRYNYSGKNSEGNRFIKNAQL
;
A
#
# COMPACT_ATOMS: atom_id res chain seq x y z
N MET A 1 -33.66 7.26 1.72
CA MET A 1 -34.03 8.62 2.20
C MET A 1 -33.59 9.61 1.13
N ALA A 2 -34.52 10.20 0.38
CA ALA A 2 -34.16 10.97 -0.83
C ALA A 2 -33.46 12.32 -0.55
N ASN A 3 -33.54 12.84 0.68
CA ASN A 3 -33.15 14.22 1.00
C ASN A 3 -31.96 14.32 1.99
N LEU A 4 -31.28 13.21 2.30
CA LEU A 4 -30.14 13.28 3.21
C LEU A 4 -28.91 13.86 2.48
N HIS A 5 -28.43 15.00 2.96
CA HIS A 5 -27.28 15.70 2.38
C HIS A 5 -25.98 15.47 3.14
N THR A 6 -26.07 15.23 4.45
CA THR A 6 -24.92 15.10 5.35
C THR A 6 -25.02 13.80 6.14
N LEU A 7 -23.96 13.01 6.10
CA LEU A 7 -23.84 11.76 6.85
C LEU A 7 -22.49 11.70 7.55
N THR A 8 -22.51 11.60 8.87
CA THR A 8 -21.31 11.46 9.70
C THR A 8 -21.41 10.13 10.44
N LEU A 9 -20.43 9.25 10.23
CA LEU A 9 -20.34 7.93 10.84
C LEU A 9 -18.97 7.70 11.47
N ASN A 10 -18.40 8.74 12.07
CA ASN A 10 -17.08 8.68 12.69
C ASN A 10 -17.07 7.75 13.90
N LYS A 11 -15.93 7.10 14.16
CA LYS A 11 -15.72 6.17 15.29
C LYS A 11 -16.72 5.01 15.34
N ASN A 12 -17.00 4.42 14.19
CA ASN A 12 -17.79 3.19 14.08
C ASN A 12 -16.90 2.00 13.67
N ASN A 13 -17.49 0.81 13.60
CA ASN A 13 -16.79 -0.42 13.20
C ASN A 13 -17.05 -0.77 11.72
N ILE A 14 -17.03 0.22 10.83
CA ILE A 14 -17.17 -0.03 9.38
C ILE A 14 -15.85 -0.60 8.87
N SER A 15 -15.86 -1.86 8.43
CA SER A 15 -14.70 -2.55 7.86
C SER A 15 -14.83 -2.78 6.35
N ASN A 16 -16.03 -3.13 5.88
CA ASN A 16 -16.32 -3.34 4.47
C ASN A 16 -16.71 -2.01 3.78
N LEU A 17 -15.71 -1.31 3.23
CA LEU A 17 -15.90 -0.06 2.52
C LEU A 17 -16.80 -0.22 1.29
N ASP A 18 -16.58 -1.25 0.47
CA ASP A 18 -17.33 -1.47 -0.78
C ASP A 18 -18.83 -1.60 -0.52
N GLY A 19 -19.19 -2.49 0.42
CA GLY A 19 -20.58 -2.75 0.77
C GLY A 19 -21.26 -1.53 1.41
N PHE A 20 -20.50 -0.70 2.12
CA PHE A 20 -20.98 0.59 2.61
C PHE A 20 -21.28 1.56 1.45
N LEU A 21 -20.31 1.77 0.56
CA LEU A 21 -20.45 2.69 -0.58
C LEU A 21 -21.59 2.28 -1.52
N ASP A 22 -21.82 0.97 -1.71
CA ASP A 22 -22.95 0.46 -2.50
C ASP A 22 -24.31 0.77 -1.89
N LYS A 23 -24.41 0.71 -0.56
CA LYS A 23 -25.64 1.08 0.14
C LYS A 23 -25.87 2.59 0.08
N VAL A 24 -24.81 3.38 0.23
CA VAL A 24 -24.88 4.84 0.16
C VAL A 24 -25.30 5.29 -1.24
N SER A 25 -24.65 4.79 -2.29
CA SER A 25 -24.94 5.20 -3.67
C SER A 25 -26.39 4.89 -4.07
N LYS A 26 -26.93 3.75 -3.63
CA LYS A 26 -28.31 3.33 -3.93
C LYS A 26 -29.36 4.08 -3.09
N ASN A 27 -29.09 4.32 -1.81
CA ASN A 27 -30.13 4.80 -0.88
C ASN A 27 -30.08 6.31 -0.58
N LEU A 28 -28.95 6.97 -0.88
CA LEU A 28 -28.66 8.36 -0.52
C LEU A 28 -28.18 9.17 -1.75
N PRO A 29 -29.02 9.33 -2.79
CA PRO A 29 -28.61 9.97 -4.05
C PRO A 29 -28.23 11.45 -3.89
N SER A 30 -28.78 12.13 -2.88
CA SER A 30 -28.57 13.56 -2.61
C SER A 30 -27.40 13.84 -1.66
N LEU A 31 -26.62 12.83 -1.29
CA LEU A 31 -25.53 12.99 -0.32
C LEU A 31 -24.41 13.89 -0.86
N LYS A 32 -24.02 14.88 -0.07
CA LYS A 32 -22.98 15.88 -0.39
C LYS A 32 -21.81 15.89 0.60
N TYR A 33 -22.06 15.51 1.85
CA TYR A 33 -21.08 15.49 2.93
C TYR A 33 -21.02 14.10 3.54
N LEU A 34 -19.84 13.50 3.58
CA LEU A 34 -19.59 12.20 4.20
C LEU A 34 -18.37 12.30 5.11
N SER A 35 -18.44 11.69 6.30
CA SER A 35 -17.30 11.55 7.21
C SER A 35 -17.30 10.14 7.80
N LEU A 36 -16.19 9.42 7.61
CA LEU A 36 -15.93 8.04 8.04
C LEU A 36 -14.66 7.94 8.90
N LEU A 37 -14.18 9.06 9.44
CA LEU A 37 -12.96 9.11 10.25
C LEU A 37 -13.01 8.12 11.40
N SER A 38 -11.86 7.50 11.69
CA SER A 38 -11.73 6.51 12.78
C SER A 38 -12.60 5.25 12.60
N ASN A 39 -12.84 4.83 11.36
CA ASN A 39 -13.36 3.50 11.02
C ASN A 39 -12.24 2.61 10.47
N GLN A 40 -12.38 1.29 10.58
CA GLN A 40 -11.41 0.34 10.01
C GLN A 40 -11.28 0.46 8.47
N ALA A 41 -12.37 0.84 7.81
CA ALA A 41 -12.44 1.11 6.37
C ALA A 41 -11.76 2.43 5.95
N CYS A 42 -11.48 3.34 6.89
CA CYS A 42 -10.83 4.62 6.63
C CYS A 42 -9.37 4.53 7.09
N PRO A 43 -8.39 4.45 6.17
CA PRO A 43 -6.99 4.53 6.55
C PRO A 43 -6.72 5.92 7.10
N ASN A 44 -6.43 6.07 8.39
CA ASN A 44 -5.83 7.31 8.87
C ASN A 44 -4.48 7.02 9.53
N GLU A 45 -3.58 7.99 9.51
CA GLU A 45 -2.25 7.88 10.10
C GLU A 45 -2.32 7.61 11.63
N LEU A 46 -3.40 8.03 12.29
CA LEU A 46 -3.63 7.84 13.73
C LEU A 46 -4.06 6.41 14.12
N SER A 47 -4.55 5.64 13.16
CA SER A 47 -5.15 4.31 13.37
C SER A 47 -4.16 3.20 13.08
N PHE A 48 -3.17 3.46 12.21
CA PHE A 48 -2.17 2.49 11.80
C PHE A 48 -0.85 3.19 11.51
N SER A 49 0.17 2.94 12.34
CA SER A 49 1.52 3.54 12.22
C SER A 49 2.27 3.20 10.93
N TYR A 50 1.71 2.33 10.08
CA TYR A 50 2.26 1.91 8.80
C TYR A 50 1.55 2.55 7.59
N ARG A 51 0.47 3.33 7.81
CA ARG A 51 -0.26 3.99 6.73
C ARG A 51 0.09 5.47 6.70
N ASP A 52 0.37 5.97 5.50
CA ASP A 52 0.78 7.35 5.24
C ASP A 52 -0.33 8.16 4.54
N GLU A 53 -0.08 9.45 4.30
CA GLU A 53 -0.93 10.30 3.48
C GLU A 53 -1.22 9.73 2.07
N GLU A 54 -0.33 8.90 1.51
CA GLU A 54 -0.55 8.30 0.19
C GLU A 54 -1.70 7.27 0.23
N ASP A 55 -1.74 6.43 1.26
CA ASP A 55 -2.85 5.50 1.49
C ASP A 55 -4.18 6.22 1.68
N TYR A 56 -4.18 7.33 2.41
CA TYR A 56 -5.39 8.16 2.54
C TYR A 56 -5.81 8.75 1.19
N GLN A 57 -4.86 9.19 0.36
CA GLN A 57 -5.15 9.72 -0.96
C GLN A 57 -5.79 8.67 -1.88
N ARG A 58 -5.29 7.42 -1.85
CA ARG A 58 -5.88 6.29 -2.58
C ARG A 58 -7.32 6.03 -2.13
N TYR A 59 -7.54 5.93 -0.82
CA TYR A 59 -8.89 5.81 -0.25
C TYR A 59 -9.81 6.95 -0.69
N ARG A 60 -9.33 8.19 -0.63
CA ARG A 60 -10.09 9.37 -1.03
C ARG A 60 -10.51 9.31 -2.50
N TYR A 61 -9.60 8.97 -3.41
CA TYR A 61 -9.95 8.79 -4.82
C TYR A 61 -10.92 7.63 -5.05
N TYR A 62 -10.76 6.53 -4.32
CA TYR A 62 -11.67 5.39 -4.40
C TYR A 62 -13.11 5.78 -3.99
N VAL A 63 -13.27 6.46 -2.85
CA VAL A 63 -14.59 6.92 -2.38
C VAL A 63 -15.21 7.91 -3.36
N LEU A 64 -14.44 8.89 -3.86
CA LEU A 64 -14.93 9.88 -4.81
C LEU A 64 -15.32 9.28 -6.16
N HIS A 65 -14.62 8.25 -6.61
CA HIS A 65 -15.00 7.49 -7.80
C HIS A 65 -16.35 6.77 -7.61
N ARG A 66 -16.60 6.20 -6.42
CA ARG A 66 -17.87 5.52 -6.10
C ARG A 66 -19.02 6.48 -5.82
N LEU A 67 -18.73 7.68 -5.31
CA LEU A 67 -19.69 8.71 -4.91
C LEU A 67 -19.34 10.07 -5.55
N PRO A 68 -19.52 10.23 -6.89
CA PRO A 68 -19.04 11.41 -7.63
C PRO A 68 -19.72 12.73 -7.22
N ASN A 69 -20.90 12.65 -6.61
CA ASN A 69 -21.71 13.78 -6.18
C ASN A 69 -21.24 14.41 -4.86
N LEU A 70 -20.30 13.80 -4.14
CA LEU A 70 -19.75 14.34 -2.89
C LEU A 70 -19.05 15.68 -3.12
N THR A 71 -19.19 16.57 -2.15
CA THR A 71 -18.57 17.91 -2.10
C THR A 71 -17.61 18.05 -0.93
N PHE A 72 -17.78 17.23 0.10
CA PHE A 72 -16.93 17.19 1.27
C PHE A 72 -16.76 15.74 1.71
N LEU A 73 -15.51 15.34 1.96
CA LEU A 73 -15.19 14.03 2.48
C LEU A 73 -14.25 14.18 3.67
N ASP A 74 -14.66 13.56 4.77
CA ASP A 74 -13.96 13.47 6.05
C ASP A 74 -13.67 14.82 6.68
N SER A 75 -12.46 15.36 6.49
CA SER A 75 -12.00 16.62 7.07
C SER A 75 -11.80 17.73 6.02
N ARG A 76 -11.89 17.41 4.72
CA ARG A 76 -11.51 18.34 3.64
C ARG A 76 -12.57 18.44 2.53
N PRO A 77 -12.83 19.65 2.01
CA PRO A 77 -13.67 19.83 0.83
C PRO A 77 -13.04 19.15 -0.38
N VAL A 78 -13.88 18.64 -1.29
CA VAL A 78 -13.46 17.94 -2.51
C VAL A 78 -13.14 18.97 -3.59
N LYS A 79 -11.88 18.97 -4.05
CA LYS A 79 -11.42 19.84 -5.14
C LYS A 79 -11.81 19.24 -6.50
N LYS A 80 -11.97 20.10 -7.51
CA LYS A 80 -12.27 19.67 -8.88
C LYS A 80 -11.20 18.72 -9.44
N ALA A 81 -9.91 19.02 -9.19
CA ALA A 81 -8.80 18.17 -9.61
C ALA A 81 -8.85 16.76 -8.99
N GLU A 82 -9.30 16.65 -7.74
CA GLU A 82 -9.47 15.34 -7.09
C GLU A 82 -10.60 14.54 -7.73
N LYS A 83 -11.69 15.19 -8.14
CA LYS A 83 -12.79 14.51 -8.85
C LYS A 83 -12.34 13.99 -10.22
N THR A 84 -11.64 14.82 -10.99
CA THR A 84 -11.15 14.41 -12.31
C THR A 84 -10.16 13.25 -12.19
N GLU A 85 -9.28 13.31 -11.19
CA GLU A 85 -8.32 12.24 -10.95
C GLU A 85 -9.00 10.97 -10.44
N ALA A 86 -9.92 11.07 -9.49
CA ALA A 86 -10.73 9.95 -9.02
C ALA A 86 -11.51 9.28 -10.16
N GLN A 87 -12.03 10.05 -11.11
CA GLN A 87 -12.70 9.48 -12.29
C GLN A 87 -11.73 8.74 -13.22
N ARG A 88 -10.46 9.19 -13.30
CA ARG A 88 -9.42 8.59 -14.14
C ARG A 88 -8.84 7.31 -13.53
N VAL A 89 -8.52 7.32 -12.23
CA VAL A 89 -7.76 6.23 -11.58
C VAL A 89 -8.49 5.56 -10.42
N GLY A 90 -9.58 6.13 -9.92
CA GLY A 90 -10.21 5.69 -8.69
C GLY A 90 -10.74 4.26 -8.72
N ALA A 91 -11.06 3.69 -9.88
CA ALA A 91 -11.40 2.28 -10.02
C ALA A 91 -10.28 1.33 -9.55
N TYR A 92 -9.03 1.76 -9.66
CA TYR A 92 -7.83 0.98 -9.31
C TYR A 92 -7.28 1.32 -7.92
N MET A 93 -7.85 2.30 -7.22
CA MET A 93 -7.38 2.74 -5.91
C MET A 93 -8.00 1.95 -4.74
N LYS A 94 -8.62 0.81 -5.05
CA LYS A 94 -9.16 -0.08 -4.02
C LYS A 94 -8.01 -0.65 -3.18
N ILE A 95 -8.00 -0.29 -1.90
CA ILE A 95 -7.03 -0.85 -0.96
C ILE A 95 -7.45 -2.29 -0.64
N VAL A 96 -6.70 -3.26 -1.14
CA VAL A 96 -6.81 -4.65 -0.74
C VAL A 96 -5.65 -4.93 0.20
N ALA A 97 -5.92 -4.88 1.50
CA ALA A 97 -4.95 -5.38 2.47
C ALA A 97 -5.02 -6.91 2.45
N PRO A 98 -3.91 -7.63 2.20
CA PRO A 98 -3.89 -9.08 2.36
C PRO A 98 -4.24 -9.43 3.81
N SER A 99 -4.99 -10.51 4.02
CA SER A 99 -5.36 -10.89 5.37
C SER A 99 -4.12 -11.30 6.17
N LEU A 100 -4.17 -11.17 7.50
CA LEU A 100 -3.08 -11.65 8.35
C LEU A 100 -2.82 -13.16 8.17
N THR A 101 -3.84 -13.92 7.77
CA THR A 101 -3.72 -15.34 7.45
C THR A 101 -2.93 -15.54 6.15
N ASP A 102 -3.20 -14.73 5.13
CA ASP A 102 -2.49 -14.79 3.85
C ASP A 102 -1.02 -14.36 4.00
N LEU A 103 -0.78 -13.33 4.82
CA LEU A 103 0.56 -12.89 5.19
C LEU A 103 1.33 -14.01 5.92
N LYS A 104 0.70 -14.69 6.87
CA LYS A 104 1.32 -15.83 7.57
C LYS A 104 1.59 -17.01 6.65
N ALA A 105 0.67 -17.31 5.73
CA ALA A 105 0.85 -18.38 4.74
C ALA A 105 2.02 -18.08 3.79
N GLN A 106 2.13 -16.85 3.27
CA GLN A 106 3.26 -16.43 2.43
C GLN A 106 4.60 -16.47 3.18
N MET A 107 4.61 -16.09 4.46
CA MET A 107 5.81 -16.22 5.29
C MET A 107 6.22 -17.69 5.48
N GLN A 108 5.27 -18.62 5.67
CA GLN A 108 5.57 -20.05 5.78
C GLN A 108 6.06 -20.65 4.46
N GLU A 109 5.47 -20.27 3.32
CA GLU A 109 5.86 -20.76 1.99
C GLU A 109 7.27 -20.28 1.59
N SER A 110 7.66 -19.08 2.02
CA SER A 110 9.02 -18.56 1.80
C SER A 110 10.12 -19.33 2.55
N VAL A 111 9.78 -19.98 3.67
CA VAL A 111 10.72 -20.80 4.47
C VAL A 111 11.00 -22.15 3.79
N GLU A 112 10.03 -22.72 3.06
CA GLU A 112 10.22 -24.01 2.35
C GLU A 112 11.03 -23.87 1.04
N ILE A 113 10.98 -22.70 0.39
CA ILE A 113 11.68 -22.47 -0.90
C ILE A 113 13.15 -22.04 -0.68
N SER A 114 13.52 -21.60 0.52
CA SER A 114 14.89 -21.13 0.79
C SER A 114 15.89 -22.27 0.98
N ARG A 115 16.41 -22.82 -0.13
CA ARG A 115 17.83 -23.23 -0.22
C ARG A 115 18.74 -22.00 -0.25
N PHE A 116 18.48 -21.05 0.64
CA PHE A 116 19.29 -19.86 0.78
C PHE A 116 20.54 -20.27 1.56
N THR A 117 21.70 -20.23 0.92
CA THR A 117 23.00 -20.24 1.61
C THR A 117 23.28 -18.79 2.01
N PRO A 118 22.93 -18.34 3.22
CA PRO A 118 23.27 -17.00 3.66
C PRO A 118 24.79 -16.81 3.61
N LEU A 119 25.24 -15.57 3.43
CA LEU A 119 26.66 -15.28 3.55
C LEU A 119 27.13 -15.73 4.94
N PRO A 120 28.27 -16.43 5.03
CA PRO A 120 28.79 -16.90 6.30
C PRO A 120 29.03 -15.70 7.21
N SER A 121 28.48 -15.76 8.42
CA SER A 121 28.42 -14.67 9.40
C SER A 121 29.77 -14.33 10.03
N THR A 122 30.89 -14.58 9.34
CA THR A 122 32.22 -14.40 9.93
C THR A 122 32.61 -12.93 9.89
N THR A 123 32.11 -12.15 10.84
CA THR A 123 32.78 -10.93 11.30
C THR A 123 34.04 -11.37 12.05
N LYS A 124 35.10 -11.71 11.29
CA LYS A 124 36.41 -12.00 11.89
C LYS A 124 36.99 -10.68 12.42
N ALA A 125 37.47 -10.70 13.65
CA ALA A 125 38.19 -9.57 14.24
C ALA A 125 39.35 -9.12 13.31
N PRO A 126 39.63 -7.81 13.20
CA PRO A 126 40.73 -7.29 12.40
C PRO A 126 42.05 -7.99 12.80
N GLY A 127 42.76 -8.57 11.82
CA GLY A 127 44.02 -9.31 12.01
C GLY A 127 43.94 -10.84 11.91
N LYS A 128 42.75 -11.46 11.89
CA LYS A 128 42.57 -12.93 11.70
C LYS A 128 42.20 -13.32 10.26
N HIS A 129 42.81 -12.70 9.25
CA HIS A 129 42.61 -13.16 7.87
C HIS A 129 43.37 -14.48 7.68
N ARG A 130 42.69 -15.52 7.20
CA ARG A 130 43.34 -16.71 6.61
C ARG A 130 42.91 -16.71 5.15
N GLY A 131 43.87 -16.60 4.24
CA GLY A 131 43.58 -16.72 2.81
C GLY A 131 43.02 -18.11 2.54
N THR A 132 41.87 -18.19 1.87
CA THR A 132 41.29 -19.45 1.42
C THR A 132 41.54 -19.58 -0.07
N PHE A 133 42.23 -20.65 -0.49
CA PHE A 133 42.40 -20.98 -1.90
C PHE A 133 41.27 -21.92 -2.33
N GLY A 134 40.54 -21.55 -3.37
CA GLY A 134 39.42 -22.34 -3.89
C GLY A 134 39.31 -22.18 -5.40
N ARG A 135 38.92 -23.25 -6.10
CA ARG A 135 38.72 -23.24 -7.55
C ARG A 135 37.33 -22.69 -7.87
N ILE A 136 37.28 -21.47 -8.40
CA ILE A 136 36.06 -20.83 -8.89
C ILE A 136 35.45 -21.71 -9.98
N ARG A 137 34.23 -22.22 -9.77
CA ARG A 137 33.51 -23.04 -10.77
C ARG A 137 32.68 -22.21 -11.74
N TYR A 138 32.37 -20.97 -11.40
CA TYR A 138 31.56 -20.07 -12.20
C TYR A 138 32.10 -18.64 -12.09
N ASN A 139 32.45 -18.05 -13.23
CA ASN A 139 32.90 -16.66 -13.30
C ASN A 139 31.76 -15.81 -13.86
N TYR A 140 31.27 -14.88 -13.04
CA TYR A 140 30.24 -13.93 -13.46
C TYR A 140 30.91 -12.67 -13.99
N SER A 141 30.84 -12.44 -15.31
CA SER A 141 31.50 -11.30 -15.94
C SER A 141 30.74 -9.98 -15.82
N GLY A 142 29.50 -9.98 -15.29
CA GLY A 142 28.73 -8.78 -14.96
C GLY A 142 28.35 -7.85 -16.13
N LYS A 143 28.78 -8.14 -17.37
CA LYS A 143 28.64 -7.25 -18.54
C LYS A 143 27.20 -7.03 -18.98
N ASN A 144 26.28 -7.94 -18.63
CA ASN A 144 24.87 -7.90 -19.05
C ASN A 144 23.90 -7.73 -17.87
N SER A 145 24.40 -7.43 -16.66
CA SER A 145 23.53 -7.18 -15.51
C SER A 145 22.93 -5.79 -15.59
N GLU A 146 21.59 -5.68 -15.50
CA GLU A 146 20.92 -4.37 -15.42
C GLU A 146 21.41 -3.54 -14.22
N GLY A 147 21.81 -4.20 -13.12
CA GLY A 147 22.33 -3.56 -11.92
C GLY A 147 23.75 -2.99 -12.04
N ASN A 148 24.51 -3.41 -13.06
CA ASN A 148 25.88 -2.93 -13.29
C ASN A 148 25.95 -1.74 -14.24
N ARG A 149 24.81 -1.21 -14.71
CA ARG A 149 24.75 -0.09 -15.67
C ARG A 149 25.48 1.18 -15.21
N PHE A 150 25.71 1.35 -13.91
CA PHE A 150 26.29 2.58 -13.34
C PHE A 150 27.69 2.41 -12.74
N ILE A 151 28.25 1.19 -12.72
CA ILE A 151 29.60 0.95 -12.21
C ILE A 151 30.60 1.30 -13.32
N LYS A 152 31.33 2.42 -13.16
CA LYS A 152 32.37 2.85 -14.09
C LYS A 152 33.69 2.15 -13.72
N ASN A 153 34.44 1.69 -14.73
CA ASN A 153 35.63 0.84 -14.65
C ASN A 153 36.85 1.41 -13.89
N ALA A 154 36.70 2.43 -13.05
CA ALA A 154 37.76 3.05 -12.28
C ALA A 154 37.72 2.71 -10.77
N GLN A 155 36.86 1.77 -10.36
CA GLN A 155 36.68 1.36 -8.95
C GLN A 155 36.86 -0.15 -8.73
N LEU A 156 37.50 -0.85 -9.66
CA LEU A 156 37.85 -2.27 -9.53
C LEU A 156 39.36 -2.43 -9.40
#